data_AF-K1SW02-F1
#
_entry.id   AF-K1SW02-F1
#
_cell.length_a   1.000
_cell.length_b   1.000
_cell.length_c   1.000
_cell.angle_alpha   90.00
_cell.angle_beta   90.00
_cell.angle_gamma   90.00
#
_symmetry.space_group_name_H-M   'P 1'
#
loop_
_entity.id
_entity.type
_entity.pdbx_description
1 polymer ?
#
loop_
_entity_poly.entity_id
_entity_poly.type
_entity_poly.pdbx_seq_one_letter_code
_entity_poly.pdbx_strand_id
1 'polypeptide(L)'
;HEHTFGEWIVTTQPTCTEPGEKARTCTGCGEVETMVIDATGHHYKDGKCTDCGAADPGYQPTQPGVKTGDESNTTMWIIVLVCAAALAVVLVIVSRKKRNS
;
A
#
# COMPACT_ATOMS: atom_id res chain seq x y z
N HIS A 1 46.99 -22.37 14.66
CA HIS A 1 47.25 -21.87 13.29
C HIS A 1 46.63 -20.49 13.21
N GLU A 2 47.38 -19.49 12.74
CA GLU A 2 46.86 -18.15 12.52
C GLU A 2 46.45 -18.02 11.06
N HIS A 3 45.26 -17.49 10.78
CA HIS A 3 44.74 -17.37 9.42
C HIS A 3 45.07 -16.00 8.85
N THR A 4 45.70 -15.98 7.67
CA THR A 4 45.92 -14.76 6.89
C THR A 4 44.91 -14.72 5.76
N PHE A 5 43.80 -14.02 5.99
CA PHE A 5 42.76 -13.85 4.98
C PHE A 5 43.09 -12.70 4.03
N GLY A 6 42.78 -12.89 2.74
CA GLY A 6 42.85 -11.86 1.72
C GLY A 6 41.68 -10.86 1.79
N GLU A 7 41.53 -10.09 0.72
CA GLU A 7 40.44 -9.12 0.58
C GLU A 7 39.07 -9.81 0.50
N TRP A 8 38.04 -9.09 0.94
CA TRP A 8 36.66 -9.50 0.75
C TRP A 8 36.24 -9.29 -0.70
N ILE A 9 35.68 -10.34 -1.30
CA ILE A 9 35.14 -10.33 -2.65
C ILE A 9 33.62 -10.50 -2.53
N VAL A 10 32.86 -9.57 -3.10
CA VAL A 10 31.39 -9.69 -3.15
C VAL A 10 31.05 -10.82 -4.13
N THR A 11 30.43 -11.88 -3.62
CA THR A 11 29.97 -13.04 -4.40
C THR A 11 28.56 -12.81 -4.91
N THR A 12 27.73 -12.11 -4.12
CA THR A 12 26.36 -11.74 -4.48
C THR A 12 26.11 -10.29 -4.09
N GLN A 13 25.70 -9.46 -5.06
CA GLN A 13 25.39 -8.06 -4.79
C GLN A 13 24.06 -7.96 -4.00
N PRO A 14 23.99 -7.22 -2.88
CA PRO A 14 22.72 -6.94 -2.22
C PRO A 14 21.76 -6.15 -3.13
N THR A 15 20.47 -6.39 -2.95
CA THR A 15 19.40 -5.62 -3.59
C THR A 15 18.62 -4.82 -2.54
N CYS A 16 17.59 -4.08 -2.95
CA CYS A 16 16.73 -3.34 -2.01
C CYS A 16 15.92 -4.26 -1.08
N THR A 17 15.76 -5.54 -1.42
CA THR A 17 14.96 -6.53 -0.67
C THR A 17 15.77 -7.71 -0.17
N GLU A 18 16.77 -8.15 -0.92
CA GLU A 18 17.54 -9.36 -0.64
C GLU A 18 18.95 -8.99 -0.20
N PRO A 19 19.46 -9.63 0.87
CA PRO A 19 20.84 -9.45 1.28
C PRO A 19 21.80 -10.02 0.22
N GLY A 20 23.00 -9.47 0.17
CA GLY A 20 24.11 -9.98 -0.62
C GLY A 20 25.06 -10.84 0.21
N GLU A 21 26.17 -11.22 -0.40
CA GLU A 21 27.20 -12.05 0.23
C GLU A 21 28.58 -11.61 -0.23
N LYS A 22 29.56 -11.72 0.68
CA LYS A 22 30.99 -11.61 0.37
C LYS A 22 31.75 -12.79 0.95
N ALA A 23 32.80 -13.18 0.26
CA ALA A 23 33.72 -14.22 0.69
C ALA A 23 35.16 -13.74 0.68
N ARG A 24 36.00 -14.31 1.56
CA ARG A 24 37.46 -14.17 1.47
C ARG A 24 38.13 -15.50 1.73
N THR A 25 39.31 -15.68 1.16
CA THR A 25 40.05 -16.94 1.26
C THR A 25 41.35 -16.73 2.04
N CYS A 26 41.67 -17.66 2.94
CA CYS A 26 42.95 -17.72 3.63
C CYS A 26 44.03 -18.15 2.64
N THR A 27 45.07 -17.33 2.47
CA THR A 27 46.16 -17.62 1.52
C THR A 27 47.07 -18.75 2.00
N GLY A 28 47.05 -19.07 3.30
CA GLY A 28 47.89 -20.10 3.90
C GLY A 28 47.30 -21.52 3.83
N CYS A 29 45.99 -21.67 4.06
CA CYS A 29 45.33 -22.99 4.14
C CYS A 29 44.17 -23.18 3.15
N GLY A 30 43.74 -22.14 2.44
CA GLY A 30 42.63 -22.21 1.48
C GLY A 30 41.23 -22.16 2.10
N GLU A 31 41.11 -21.97 3.42
CA GLU A 31 39.81 -21.82 4.08
C GLU A 31 39.05 -20.59 3.56
N VAL A 32 37.75 -20.73 3.36
CA VAL A 32 36.87 -19.67 2.87
C VAL A 32 35.97 -19.21 3.99
N GLU A 33 35.96 -17.90 4.24
CA GLU A 33 35.04 -17.25 5.16
C GLU A 33 33.99 -16.49 4.35
N THR A 34 32.72 -16.66 4.69
CA THR A 34 31.57 -16.00 4.05
C THR A 34 30.86 -15.10 5.04
N MET A 35 30.44 -13.92 4.61
CA MET A 35 29.63 -13.00 5.39
C MET A 35 28.50 -12.40 4.56
N VAL A 36 27.37 -12.20 5.24
CA VAL A 36 26.19 -11.54 4.67
C VAL A 36 26.46 -10.03 4.53
N ILE A 37 25.95 -9.46 3.46
CA ILE A 37 25.84 -8.01 3.26
C ILE A 37 24.35 -7.67 3.36
N ASP A 38 23.98 -6.78 4.27
CA ASP A 38 22.57 -6.40 4.42
C ASP A 38 21.99 -5.83 3.13
N ALA A 39 20.68 -6.02 2.95
CA ALA A 39 19.94 -5.42 1.84
C ALA A 39 20.08 -3.90 1.87
N THR A 40 20.10 -3.25 0.70
CA THR A 40 20.28 -1.80 0.61
C THR A 40 19.06 -1.01 1.10
N GLY A 41 17.91 -1.68 1.22
CA GLY A 41 16.63 -1.04 1.51
C GLY A 41 16.03 -0.33 0.30
N HIS A 42 14.78 0.08 0.44
CA HIS A 42 14.02 0.76 -0.62
C HIS A 42 14.29 2.27 -0.66
N HIS A 43 14.67 2.77 -1.83
CA HIS A 43 14.69 4.21 -2.10
C HIS A 43 13.36 4.65 -2.72
N TYR A 44 12.48 5.26 -1.92
CA TYR A 44 11.15 5.67 -2.41
C TYR A 44 11.16 7.06 -3.04
N LYS A 45 10.46 7.20 -4.16
CA LYS A 45 10.11 8.45 -4.82
C LYS A 45 8.69 8.37 -5.35
N ASP A 46 7.87 9.37 -5.05
CA ASP A 46 6.44 9.41 -5.43
C ASP A 46 5.67 8.13 -5.04
N GLY A 47 5.98 7.58 -3.87
CA GLY A 47 5.33 6.40 -3.31
C GLY A 47 5.77 5.07 -3.91
N LYS A 48 6.82 5.05 -4.73
CA LYS A 48 7.38 3.84 -5.34
C LYS A 48 8.89 3.76 -5.18
N CYS A 49 9.40 2.57 -4.93
CA CYS A 49 10.83 2.32 -4.89
C CYS A 49 11.40 2.49 -6.30
N THR A 50 12.46 3.28 -6.45
CA THR A 50 13.10 3.52 -7.75
C THR A 50 13.84 2.30 -8.28
N ASP A 51 14.21 1.38 -7.40
CA ASP A 51 15.03 0.21 -7.74
C ASP A 51 14.17 -1.01 -8.14
N CYS A 52 13.06 -1.26 -7.44
CA CYS A 52 12.20 -2.45 -7.66
C CYS A 52 10.71 -2.15 -7.87
N GLY A 53 10.26 -0.90 -7.70
CA GLY A 53 8.86 -0.51 -7.89
C GLY A 53 7.91 -0.84 -6.74
N ALA A 54 8.42 -1.38 -5.61
CA ALA A 54 7.63 -1.62 -4.39
C ALA A 54 6.94 -0.32 -3.93
N ALA A 55 5.69 -0.41 -3.47
CA ALA A 55 4.96 0.74 -2.97
C ALA A 55 5.43 1.11 -1.55
N ASP A 56 5.55 2.40 -1.28
CA ASP A 56 5.84 2.93 0.05
C ASP A 56 4.60 2.80 0.95
N PRO A 57 4.67 2.05 2.08
CA PRO A 57 3.55 1.88 3.00
C PRO A 57 3.05 3.18 3.65
N GLY A 58 3.92 4.19 3.74
CA GLY A 58 3.64 5.48 4.37
C GLY A 58 3.32 6.60 3.40
N TYR A 59 3.33 6.34 2.09
CA TYR A 59 3.11 7.40 1.11
C TYR A 59 1.64 7.76 0.99
N GLN A 60 1.34 9.02 1.31
CA GLN A 60 0.06 9.65 1.04
C GLN A 60 0.26 10.67 -0.08
N PRO A 61 -0.29 10.44 -1.29
CA PRO A 61 -0.21 11.44 -2.35
C PRO A 61 -0.93 12.71 -1.90
N THR A 62 -0.22 13.83 -1.87
CA THR A 62 -0.85 15.15 -1.72
C THR A 62 -1.55 15.44 -3.04
N GLN A 63 -2.84 15.12 -3.12
CA GLN A 63 -3.60 15.38 -4.34
C GLN A 63 -3.87 16.88 -4.48
N PRO A 64 -3.42 17.55 -5.56
CA PRO A 64 -3.98 18.83 -5.94
C PRO A 64 -5.40 18.59 -6.45
N GLY A 65 -6.39 18.72 -5.57
CA GLY A 65 -7.79 18.90 -5.94
C GLY A 65 -8.48 17.74 -6.65
N VAL A 66 -8.45 16.52 -6.10
CA VAL A 66 -9.53 15.59 -6.44
C VAL A 66 -10.81 16.07 -5.75
N LYS A 67 -11.82 16.40 -6.55
CA LYS A 67 -13.19 16.44 -6.06
C LYS A 67 -13.65 14.99 -6.07
N THR A 68 -13.45 14.26 -4.97
CA THR A 68 -14.25 13.05 -4.71
C THR A 68 -15.70 13.53 -4.64
N GLY A 69 -16.39 13.43 -5.78
CA GLY A 69 -17.81 13.70 -5.91
C GLY A 69 -18.56 12.58 -5.20
N ASP A 70 -18.50 12.55 -3.88
CA ASP A 70 -19.24 11.61 -3.06
C ASP A 70 -20.67 12.16 -2.87
N GLU A 71 -21.40 12.31 -3.97
CA GLU A 71 -22.82 12.69 -3.98
C GLU A 71 -23.75 11.60 -3.39
N SER A 72 -23.16 10.56 -2.77
CA SER A 72 -23.87 9.50 -2.05
C SER A 72 -24.71 10.04 -0.89
N ASN A 73 -24.20 10.98 -0.09
CA ASN A 73 -24.94 11.51 1.05
C ASN A 73 -26.21 12.26 0.59
N THR A 74 -26.07 13.14 -0.39
CA THR A 74 -27.20 13.90 -0.95
C THR A 74 -28.20 12.99 -1.68
N THR A 75 -27.73 11.95 -2.37
CA THR A 75 -28.60 10.95 -3.01
C THR A 75 -29.47 10.20 -2.00
N MET A 76 -28.91 9.84 -0.83
CA MET A 76 -29.67 9.15 0.23
C MET A 76 -30.79 10.01 0.80
N TRP A 77 -30.55 11.30 1.05
CA TRP A 77 -31.60 12.20 1.54
C TRP A 77 -32.72 12.42 0.52
N ILE A 78 -32.40 12.52 -0.78
CA ILE A 78 -33.40 12.66 -1.85
C ILE A 78 -34.33 11.44 -1.89
N ILE A 79 -33.78 10.23 -1.81
CA ILE A 79 -34.57 8.98 -1.80
C ILE A 79 -35.51 8.94 -0.58
N VAL A 80 -35.01 9.30 0.60
CA VAL A 80 -35.82 9.33 1.83
C VAL A 80 -36.98 10.32 1.71
N LEU A 81 -36.75 11.52 1.16
CA LEU A 81 -37.80 12.53 0.98
C LEU A 81 -38.88 12.08 -0.01
N VAL A 82 -38.49 11.43 -1.11
CA VAL A 82 -39.45 10.89 -2.10
C VAL A 82 -40.31 9.78 -1.50
N CYS A 83 -39.71 8.84 -0.76
CA CYS A 83 -40.44 7.77 -0.09
C CYS A 83 -41.44 8.30 0.94
N ALA A 84 -41.03 9.29 1.76
CA ALA A 84 -41.91 9.89 2.76
C ALA A 84 -43.12 10.59 2.12
N ALA A 85 -42.91 11.33 1.01
CA ALA A 85 -43.99 11.98 0.28
C ALA A 85 -44.99 10.97 -0.32
N ALA A 86 -44.49 9.88 -0.91
CA ALA A 86 -45.33 8.82 -1.46
C ALA A 86 -46.21 8.16 -0.39
N LEU A 87 -45.64 7.85 0.78
CA LEU A 87 -46.39 7.27 1.91
C LEU A 87 -47.48 8.23 2.42
N ALA A 88 -47.19 9.53 2.53
CA ALA A 88 -48.17 10.52 2.97
C ALA A 88 -49.36 10.64 1.99
N VAL A 89 -49.10 10.61 0.67
CA VAL A 89 -50.16 10.64 -0.34
C VAL A 89 -51.06 9.41 -0.23
N VAL A 90 -50.49 8.21 -0.06
CA VAL A 90 -51.26 6.97 0.12
C VAL A 90 -52.15 7.06 1.36
N LEU A 91 -51.63 7.54 2.50
CA LEU A 91 -52.41 7.72 3.72
C LEU A 91 -53.56 8.73 3.55
N VAL A 92 -53.35 9.81 2.80
CA VAL A 92 -54.42 10.78 2.47
C VAL A 92 -55.49 10.14 1.58
N ILE A 93 -55.10 9.34 0.58
CA ILE A 93 -56.05 8.65 -0.30
C ILE A 93 -56.86 7.62 0.50
N VAL A 94 -56.21 6.81 1.34
CA VAL A 94 -56.88 5.79 2.18
C VAL A 94 -57.81 6.45 3.19
N SER A 95 -57.40 7.54 3.84
CA SER A 95 -58.25 8.28 4.79
C SER A 95 -59.41 9.01 4.12
N ARG A 96 -59.26 9.50 2.87
CA ARG A 96 -60.37 10.02 2.06
C ARG A 96 -61.33 8.90 1.66
N LYS A 97 -60.82 7.75 1.21
CA LYS A 97 -61.65 6.58 0.87
C LYS A 97 -62.44 6.07 2.07
N LYS A 98 -61.83 6.02 3.27
CA LYS A 98 -62.50 5.62 4.51
C LYS A 98 -63.57 6.61 4.99
N ARG A 99 -63.44 7.90 4.64
CA ARG A 99 -64.46 8.93 4.97
C ARG A 99 -65.63 8.97 3.99
N ASN A 100 -65.44 8.46 2.77
CA ASN A 100 -66.44 8.45 1.69
C ASN A 100 -67.15 7.09 1.53
N SER A 101 -66.87 6.12 2.40
CA SER A 101 -67.48 4.79 2.45
C SER A 101 -68.12 4.57 3.81
#